data_AF-A0A3B8XRW7-F1
#
_entry.id   AF-A0A3B8XRW7-F1
#
_cell.length_a   1.000
_cell.length_b   1.000
_cell.length_c   1.000
_cell.angle_alpha   90.00
_cell.angle_beta   90.00
_cell.angle_gamma   90.00
#
_symmetry.space_group_name_H-M   'P 1'
#
loop_
_entity.id
_entity.type
_entity.pdbx_description
1 polymer ?
#
loop_
_entity_poly.entity_id
_entity_poly.type
_entity_poly.pdbx_seq_one_letter_code
_entity_poly.pdbx_strand_id
1 'polypeptide(L)'
;EIDLVLCATGYTWKVPYVDPSVFAWKSGKPDLYMNLFSREHPTLYALGFMETNGGAYKLFDEMADLIARTIVTRARGGAGAAQLNRLIATDKPDLTGGIKFVGSARHATYVEIDAYRKHMGKVRKRFGWPGLEEGCFDTLLKQAPARKAA
;
A
#
# COMPACT_ATOMS: atom_id res chain seq x y z
N GLU A 1 8.60 -44.75 -10.62
CA GLU A 1 9.68 -44.02 -9.91
C GLU A 1 9.45 -42.53 -10.12
N ILE A 2 9.75 -41.70 -9.12
CA ILE A 2 9.62 -40.23 -9.21
C ILE A 2 11.02 -39.66 -9.05
N ASP A 3 11.52 -38.97 -10.08
CA ASP A 3 12.92 -38.51 -10.12
C ASP A 3 13.13 -37.14 -9.46
N LEU A 4 12.09 -36.29 -9.44
CA LEU A 4 12.14 -34.94 -8.88
C LEU A 4 10.76 -34.47 -8.43
N VAL A 5 10.73 -33.79 -7.28
CA VAL A 5 9.57 -33.04 -6.80
C VAL A 5 9.96 -31.58 -6.62
N LEU A 6 9.24 -30.67 -7.29
CA LEU A 6 9.40 -29.22 -7.16
C LEU A 6 8.23 -28.63 -6.35
N CYS A 7 8.54 -28.06 -5.18
CA CYS A 7 7.55 -27.43 -4.32
C CYS A 7 7.35 -25.95 -4.69
N ALA A 8 6.50 -25.68 -5.68
CA ALA A 8 6.08 -24.32 -6.06
C ALA A 8 4.94 -23.78 -5.16
N THR A 9 5.10 -23.92 -3.84
CA THR A 9 4.03 -23.66 -2.83
C THR A 9 3.92 -22.20 -2.40
N GLY A 10 4.67 -21.29 -3.03
CA GLY A 10 4.63 -19.86 -2.79
C GLY A 10 5.64 -19.38 -1.73
N TYR A 11 5.37 -18.21 -1.15
CA TYR A 11 6.27 -17.52 -0.22
C TYR A 11 5.56 -17.07 1.05
N THR A 12 6.34 -16.92 2.12
CA THR A 12 5.91 -16.25 3.36
C THR A 12 6.55 -14.86 3.44
N TRP A 13 5.85 -13.91 4.06
CA TRP A 13 6.32 -12.53 4.16
C TRP A 13 6.86 -12.29 5.56
N LYS A 14 8.04 -11.66 5.64
CA LYS A 14 8.66 -11.29 6.91
C LYS A 14 9.31 -9.91 6.80
N VAL A 15 9.24 -9.15 7.88
CA VAL A 15 9.99 -7.89 8.06
C VAL A 15 10.94 -8.12 9.23
N PRO A 16 12.10 -8.78 9.02
CA PRO A 16 12.92 -9.29 10.12
C PRO A 16 13.59 -8.18 10.96
N TYR A 17 13.54 -6.95 10.48
CA TYR A 17 14.07 -5.75 11.14
C TYR A 17 13.01 -4.93 11.89
N VAL A 18 11.75 -5.38 11.93
CA VAL A 18 10.68 -4.77 12.73
C VAL A 18 10.15 -5.78 13.73
N ASP A 19 9.97 -5.36 14.99
CA ASP A 19 9.35 -6.19 16.01
C ASP A 19 7.93 -6.58 15.57
N PRO A 20 7.57 -7.88 15.52
CA PRO A 20 6.24 -8.31 15.09
C PRO A 20 5.10 -7.69 15.88
N SER A 21 5.31 -7.29 17.15
CA SER A 21 4.29 -6.64 17.98
C SER A 21 3.85 -5.26 17.47
N VAL A 22 4.62 -4.65 16.57
CA VAL A 22 4.31 -3.36 15.93
C VAL A 22 3.20 -3.48 14.88
N PHE A 23 2.83 -4.69 14.47
CA PHE A 23 1.73 -4.92 13.54
C PHE A 23 0.63 -5.74 14.19
N ALA A 24 -0.62 -5.35 13.95
CA ALA A 24 -1.72 -6.31 14.00
C ALA A 24 -1.59 -7.27 12.81
N TRP A 25 -1.61 -8.58 13.08
CA TRP A 25 -1.48 -9.61 12.05
C TRP A 25 -2.81 -10.29 11.78
N LYS A 26 -3.14 -10.46 10.50
CA LYS A 26 -4.29 -11.21 10.03
C LYS A 26 -3.86 -12.14 8.91
N SER A 27 -4.08 -13.45 9.09
CA SER A 27 -3.71 -14.48 8.10
C SER A 27 -2.23 -14.42 7.67
N GLY A 28 -1.33 -14.11 8.60
CA GLY A 28 0.12 -14.01 8.35
C GLY A 28 0.57 -12.74 7.64
N LYS A 29 -0.30 -11.74 7.51
CA LYS A 29 0.00 -10.43 6.90
C LYS A 29 -0.37 -9.28 7.85
N PRO A 30 0.32 -8.13 7.79
CA PRO A 30 -0.09 -6.95 8.55
C PRO A 30 -1.48 -6.45 8.13
N ASP A 31 -2.35 -6.16 9.09
CA ASP A 31 -3.64 -5.50 8.85
C ASP A 31 -3.43 -3.98 8.74
N LEU A 32 -3.37 -3.50 7.50
CA LEU A 32 -3.10 -2.11 7.19
C LEU A 32 -4.27 -1.51 6.41
N TYR A 33 -4.63 -0.27 6.73
CA TYR A 33 -5.59 0.48 5.92
C TYR A 33 -5.03 0.65 4.50
N MET A 34 -5.80 0.19 3.51
CA MET A 34 -5.42 0.15 2.11
C MET A 34 -4.10 -0.61 1.83
N ASN A 35 -3.67 -1.53 2.70
CA ASN A 35 -2.34 -2.15 2.64
C ASN A 35 -1.16 -1.17 2.74
N LEU A 36 -1.40 0.07 3.23
CA LEU A 36 -0.39 1.13 3.29
C LEU A 36 -0.17 1.71 4.69
N PHE A 37 -1.24 1.87 5.48
CA PHE A 37 -1.19 2.66 6.72
C PHE A 37 -1.45 1.78 7.94
N SER A 38 -0.58 1.84 8.94
CA SER A 38 -0.91 1.23 10.23
C SER A 38 -2.07 1.97 10.88
N ARG A 39 -3.01 1.19 11.42
CA ARG A 39 -4.15 1.71 12.20
C ARG A 39 -3.76 2.08 13.62
N GLU A 40 -2.70 1.47 14.14
CA GLU A 40 -2.25 1.59 15.52
C GLU A 40 -1.08 2.55 15.67
N HIS A 41 -0.21 2.63 14.66
CA HIS A 41 1.00 3.45 14.67
C HIS A 41 0.94 4.52 13.56
N PRO A 42 0.57 5.78 13.88
CA PRO A 42 0.38 6.84 12.88
C PRO A 42 1.64 7.26 12.10
N THR A 43 2.83 6.76 12.44
CA THR A 43 4.07 7.05 11.71
C THR A 43 4.61 5.84 10.97
N LEU A 44 3.88 4.73 10.97
CA LEU A 44 4.25 3.49 10.30
C LEU A 44 3.46 3.31 9.00
N TYR A 45 4.20 3.11 7.92
CA TYR A 45 3.70 2.99 6.57
C TYR A 45 4.33 1.78 5.89
N ALA A 46 3.60 1.16 4.97
CA ALA A 46 4.07 0.07 4.13
C ALA A 46 3.80 0.41 2.65
N LEU A 47 4.68 -0.06 1.77
CA LEU A 47 4.50 0.01 0.33
C LEU A 47 4.88 -1.36 -0.25
N GLY A 48 4.00 -1.95 -1.05
CA GLY A 48 4.23 -3.28 -1.63
C GLY A 48 3.76 -4.48 -0.79
N PHE A 49 3.14 -4.25 0.37
CA PHE A 49 2.53 -5.32 1.18
C PHE A 49 1.17 -5.78 0.63
N MET A 50 1.09 -6.05 -0.68
CA MET A 50 -0.13 -6.50 -1.34
C MET A 50 0.13 -7.23 -2.66
N GLU A 51 -0.87 -7.97 -3.10
CA GLU A 51 -0.92 -8.56 -4.44
C GLU A 51 -2.12 -7.96 -5.19
N THR A 52 -2.01 -7.80 -6.50
CA THR A 52 -3.06 -7.19 -7.33
C THR A 52 -3.40 -8.07 -8.52
N ASN A 53 -4.63 -7.95 -9.05
CA ASN A 53 -5.07 -8.60 -10.29
C ASN A 53 -4.47 -8.02 -11.59
N GLY A 54 -3.45 -7.16 -11.49
CA GLY A 54 -2.77 -6.59 -12.65
C GLY A 54 -1.38 -6.03 -12.31
N GLY A 55 -0.89 -5.09 -13.13
CA GLY A 55 0.41 -4.46 -12.94
C GLY A 55 0.41 -3.48 -11.76
N ALA A 56 1.32 -3.67 -10.80
CA ALA A 56 1.38 -2.86 -9.58
C ALA A 56 2.29 -1.61 -9.70
N TYR A 57 3.17 -1.53 -10.69
CA TYR A 57 4.21 -0.48 -10.74
C TYR A 57 3.65 0.94 -10.74
N LYS A 58 2.76 1.30 -11.69
CA LYS A 58 2.11 2.63 -11.69
C LYS A 58 1.27 2.86 -10.43
N LEU A 59 0.71 1.80 -9.87
CA LEU A 59 -0.09 1.89 -8.66
C LEU A 59 0.79 2.22 -7.44
N PHE A 60 2.04 1.75 -7.40
CA PHE A 60 3.00 2.10 -6.34
C PHE A 60 3.34 3.59 -6.32
N ASP A 61 3.42 4.26 -7.47
CA ASP A 61 3.62 5.72 -7.51
C ASP A 61 2.47 6.44 -6.81
N GLU A 62 1.24 6.06 -7.12
CA GLU A 62 0.05 6.66 -6.51
C GLU A 62 -0.09 6.34 -5.01
N MET A 63 0.34 5.14 -4.59
CA MET A 63 0.39 4.76 -3.18
C MET A 63 1.47 5.54 -2.42
N ALA A 64 2.65 5.70 -3.01
CA ALA A 64 3.73 6.49 -2.42
C ALA A 64 3.34 7.96 -2.27
N ASP A 65 2.67 8.54 -3.28
CA ASP A 65 2.10 9.88 -3.21
C ASP A 65 1.04 9.99 -2.08
N LEU A 66 0.19 8.98 -1.91
CA LEU A 66 -0.79 8.95 -0.82
C LEU A 66 -0.12 8.91 0.56
N ILE A 67 0.98 8.17 0.70
CA ILE A 67 1.82 8.13 1.92
C ILE A 67 2.43 9.51 2.18
N ALA A 68 3.07 10.12 1.16
CA ALA A 68 3.71 11.42 1.29
C ALA A 68 2.71 12.51 1.70
N ARG A 69 1.52 12.54 1.07
CA ARG A 69 0.44 13.47 1.43
C ARG A 69 -0.06 13.26 2.84
N THR A 70 -0.18 12.00 3.27
CA THR A 70 -0.54 11.65 4.64
C THR A 70 0.48 12.21 5.64
N ILE A 71 1.78 12.05 5.37
CA ILE A 71 2.86 12.59 6.21
C ILE A 71 2.75 14.12 6.29
N VAL A 72 2.61 14.81 5.16
CA VAL A 72 2.51 16.27 5.10
C VAL A 72 1.26 16.77 5.83
N THR A 73 0.10 16.14 5.63
CA THR A 73 -1.15 16.50 6.32
C THR A 73 -1.03 16.29 7.83
N ARG A 74 -0.39 15.20 8.29
CA ARG A 74 -0.12 14.98 9.71
C ARG A 74 0.81 16.05 10.29
N ALA A 75 1.90 16.37 9.59
CA ALA A 75 2.86 17.38 10.02
C ALA A 75 2.24 18.78 10.15
N ARG A 76 1.28 19.13 9.28
CA ARG A 76 0.52 20.39 9.38
C ARG A 76 -0.45 20.44 10.57
N GLY A 77 -0.84 19.28 11.10
CA GLY A 77 -1.76 19.18 12.24
C GLY A 77 -3.20 19.65 11.95
N GLY A 78 -3.90 20.03 13.01
CA GLY A 78 -5.25 20.59 12.94
C GLY A 78 -6.35 19.59 12.55
N ALA A 79 -7.50 20.13 12.12
CA ALA A 79 -8.69 19.34 11.82
C ALA A 79 -8.48 18.32 10.69
N GLY A 80 -7.67 18.67 9.68
CA GLY A 80 -7.34 17.77 8.57
C GLY A 80 -6.57 16.53 9.04
N ALA A 81 -5.55 16.70 9.88
CA ALA A 81 -4.80 15.60 10.48
C ALA A 81 -5.70 14.71 11.36
N ALA A 82 -6.57 15.32 12.18
CA ALA A 82 -7.52 14.57 13.02
C ALA A 82 -8.52 13.76 12.18
N GLN A 83 -9.03 14.34 11.08
CA GLN A 83 -9.93 13.65 10.17
C GLN A 83 -9.23 12.50 9.44
N LEU A 84 -7.99 12.69 9.00
CA LEU A 84 -7.18 11.67 8.35
C LEU A 84 -6.87 10.50 9.29
N ASN A 85 -6.45 10.79 10.52
CA ASN A 85 -6.19 9.76 11.53
C ASN A 85 -7.46 8.94 11.83
N ARG A 86 -8.60 9.61 11.96
CA ARG A 86 -9.88 8.93 12.15
C ARG A 86 -10.23 8.04 10.96
N LEU A 87 -10.07 8.53 9.73
CA LEU A 87 -10.32 7.74 8.52
C LEU A 87 -9.44 6.48 8.51
N ILE A 88 -8.13 6.62 8.69
CA ILE A 88 -7.19 5.48 8.68
C ILE A 88 -7.57 4.47 9.77
N ALA A 89 -7.94 4.93 10.97
CA ALA A 89 -8.31 4.04 12.07
C ALA A 89 -9.59 3.25 11.77
N THR A 90 -10.63 3.89 11.20
CA THR A 90 -11.99 3.31 11.18
C THR A 90 -12.44 2.78 9.82
N ASP A 91 -11.92 3.30 8.71
CA ASP A 91 -12.40 2.97 7.38
C ASP A 91 -11.97 1.56 6.96
N LYS A 92 -12.90 0.75 6.46
CA LYS A 92 -12.70 -0.65 6.07
C LYS A 92 -13.27 -0.88 4.67
N PRO A 93 -12.61 -0.34 3.62
CA PRO A 93 -13.08 -0.48 2.26
C PRO A 93 -13.03 -1.94 1.81
N ASP A 94 -13.99 -2.33 0.97
CA ASP A 94 -13.86 -3.55 0.19
C ASP A 94 -12.91 -3.29 -0.99
N LEU A 95 -11.71 -3.87 -0.89
CA LEU A 95 -10.68 -3.80 -1.93
C LEU A 95 -10.68 -5.04 -2.83
N THR A 96 -11.58 -6.00 -2.60
CA THR A 96 -11.71 -7.20 -3.43
C THR A 96 -12.50 -6.95 -4.71
N GLY A 97 -13.20 -5.82 -4.80
CA GLY A 97 -14.12 -5.55 -5.92
C GLY A 97 -15.30 -6.52 -5.95
N GLY A 98 -15.64 -7.16 -4.82
CA GLY A 98 -16.66 -8.21 -4.74
C GLY A 98 -16.18 -9.60 -5.18
N ILE A 99 -14.89 -9.76 -5.53
CA ILE A 99 -14.32 -11.05 -5.91
C ILE A 99 -14.22 -11.96 -4.67
N LYS A 100 -14.77 -13.17 -4.77
CA LYS A 100 -14.70 -14.19 -3.72
C LYS A 100 -13.40 -14.99 -3.85
N PHE A 101 -12.33 -14.52 -3.24
CA PHE A 101 -11.06 -15.24 -3.22
C PHE A 101 -11.13 -16.51 -2.36
N VAL A 102 -10.31 -17.51 -2.72
CA VAL A 102 -10.09 -18.69 -1.89
C VAL A 102 -9.48 -18.27 -0.56
N GLY A 103 -10.01 -18.77 0.56
CA GLY A 103 -9.53 -18.47 1.92
C GLY A 103 -8.16 -19.08 2.25
N SER A 104 -7.12 -18.64 1.54
CA SER A 104 -5.73 -19.05 1.74
C SER A 104 -4.85 -17.86 2.12
N ALA A 105 -3.69 -18.14 2.72
CA ALA A 105 -2.74 -17.10 3.11
C ALA A 105 -2.26 -16.24 1.91
N ARG A 106 -2.24 -16.83 0.70
CA ARG A 106 -1.89 -16.13 -0.54
C ARG A 106 -2.84 -14.96 -0.83
N HIS A 107 -4.15 -15.16 -0.65
CA HIS A 107 -5.15 -14.15 -1.01
C HIS A 107 -5.45 -13.14 0.12
N ALA A 108 -4.78 -13.24 1.27
CA ALA A 108 -5.08 -12.41 2.44
C ALA A 108 -4.93 -10.90 2.20
N THR A 109 -4.02 -10.49 1.31
CA THR A 109 -3.74 -9.09 0.95
C THR A 109 -4.01 -8.80 -0.51
N TYR A 110 -4.80 -9.66 -1.17
CA TYR A 110 -5.11 -9.50 -2.58
C TYR A 110 -6.12 -8.39 -2.78
N VAL A 111 -5.88 -7.54 -3.78
CA VAL A 111 -6.82 -6.47 -4.14
C VAL A 111 -7.14 -6.52 -5.63
N GLU A 112 -8.31 -6.00 -5.94
CA GLU A 112 -8.75 -5.68 -7.28
C GLU A 112 -8.37 -4.21 -7.56
N ILE A 113 -7.66 -3.98 -8.67
CA ILE A 113 -7.07 -2.67 -9.00
C ILE A 113 -8.13 -1.58 -9.14
N ASP A 114 -9.27 -1.85 -9.77
CA ASP A 114 -10.30 -0.84 -9.98
C ASP A 114 -11.00 -0.47 -8.68
N ALA A 115 -11.27 -1.44 -7.80
CA ALA A 115 -11.79 -1.21 -6.45
C ALA A 115 -10.82 -0.37 -5.63
N TYR A 116 -9.51 -0.68 -5.71
CA TYR A 116 -8.48 0.08 -5.03
C TYR A 116 -8.39 1.52 -5.54
N ARG A 117 -8.35 1.71 -6.86
CA ARG A 117 -8.30 3.04 -7.51
C ARG A 117 -9.55 3.86 -7.20
N LYS A 118 -10.72 3.24 -7.24
CA LYS A 118 -12.00 3.88 -6.89
C LYS A 118 -11.97 4.37 -5.45
N HIS A 119 -11.47 3.55 -4.52
CA HIS A 119 -11.37 3.96 -3.13
C HIS A 119 -10.31 5.03 -2.91
N MET A 120 -9.15 4.92 -3.55
CA MET A 120 -8.12 5.96 -3.54
C MET A 120 -8.67 7.30 -4.04
N GLY A 121 -9.47 7.30 -5.12
CA GLY A 121 -10.13 8.48 -5.64
C GLY A 121 -11.07 9.14 -4.62
N LYS A 122 -11.78 8.35 -3.80
CA LYS A 122 -12.61 8.88 -2.70
C LYS A 122 -11.75 9.55 -1.62
N VAL A 123 -10.63 8.93 -1.22
CA VAL A 123 -9.69 9.51 -0.25
C VAL A 123 -9.13 10.83 -0.78
N ARG A 124 -8.64 10.83 -2.03
CA ARG A 124 -8.13 12.01 -2.72
C ARG A 124 -9.15 13.14 -2.74
N LYS A 125 -10.39 12.86 -3.17
CA LYS A 125 -11.49 13.84 -3.17
C LYS A 125 -11.79 14.40 -1.78
N ARG A 126 -11.76 13.54 -0.74
CA ARG A 126 -12.04 13.95 0.64
C ARG A 126 -11.05 14.98 1.19
N PHE A 127 -9.78 14.89 0.80
CA PHE A 127 -8.71 15.78 1.27
C PHE A 127 -8.27 16.81 0.22
N GLY A 128 -8.96 16.90 -0.92
CA GLY A 128 -8.60 17.83 -2.00
C GLY A 128 -7.24 17.52 -2.62
N TRP A 129 -6.83 16.26 -2.64
CA TRP A 129 -5.56 15.83 -3.22
C TRP A 129 -5.73 15.54 -4.72
N PRO A 130 -4.97 16.19 -5.61
CA PRO A 130 -5.01 15.87 -7.04
C PRO A 130 -4.49 14.44 -7.29
N GLY A 131 -4.87 13.86 -8.43
CA GLY A 131 -4.23 12.65 -8.94
C GLY A 131 -2.79 12.94 -9.37
N LEU A 132 -2.02 11.87 -9.63
CA LEU A 132 -0.74 12.02 -10.30
C LEU A 132 -0.98 12.17 -11.81
N GLU A 133 -0.25 13.10 -12.41
CA GLU A 133 -0.21 13.30 -13.86
C GLU A 133 1.04 12.62 -14.43
N GLU A 134 0.93 12.17 -15.68
CA GLU A 134 2.08 11.61 -16.38
C GLU A 134 3.19 12.66 -16.52
N GLY A 135 4.44 12.27 -16.24
CA GLY A 135 5.59 13.18 -16.28
C GLY A 135 5.73 14.14 -15.10
N CYS A 136 4.88 14.05 -14.06
CA CYS A 136 4.96 14.95 -12.89
C CYS A 136 6.29 14.87 -12.12
N PHE A 137 7.09 13.83 -12.33
CA PHE A 137 8.42 13.65 -11.75
C PHE A 137 9.59 13.86 -12.73
N ASP A 138 9.33 14.24 -13.99
CA ASP A 138 10.38 14.39 -15.02
C ASP A 138 11.44 15.42 -14.65
N THR A 139 11.04 16.43 -13.88
CA THR A 139 11.95 17.47 -13.38
C THR A 139 12.96 16.92 -12.37
N LEU A 140 12.62 15.85 -11.64
CA LEU A 140 13.51 15.17 -10.69
C LEU A 140 14.53 14.28 -11.41
N LEU A 141 14.16 13.67 -12.54
CA LEU A 141 15.05 12.81 -13.33
C LEU A 141 16.22 13.58 -13.94
N LYS A 142 15.99 14.84 -14.34
CA LYS A 142 17.02 15.70 -14.96
C LYS A 142 18.10 16.19 -13.98
N GLN A 143 17.94 15.97 -12.68
CA GLN A 143 18.85 16.45 -11.64
C GLN A 143 19.80 15.36 -11.11
N ALA A 144 19.62 14.09 -11.49
CA ALA A 144 20.56 13.04 -11.11
C ALA A 144 21.81 13.15 -12.01
N PRO A 145 23.02 13.43 -11.47
CA PRO A 145 24.23 13.33 -12.27
C PRO A 145 24.33 11.91 -12.83
N ALA A 146 24.64 11.79 -14.12
CA ALA A 146 24.84 10.51 -14.77
C ALA A 146 25.76 9.65 -13.89
N ARG A 147 25.23 8.52 -13.40
CA ARG A 147 26.00 7.58 -12.59
C ARG A 147 27.16 7.13 -13.47
N LYS A 148 28.39 7.59 -13.19
CA LYS A 148 29.59 7.05 -13.85
C LYS A 148 29.57 5.55 -13.59
N ALA A 149 29.44 4.77 -14.66
CA ALA A 149 29.60 3.32 -14.59
C ALA A 149 30.97 3.02 -13.95
N ALA A 150 30.97 2.12 -12.97
CA ALA A 150 32.18 1.56 -12.38
C ALA A 150 32.72 0.46 -13.30
#